data_AF-A0A1R3JGA1-F1
#
_entry.id   AF-A0A1R3JGA1-F1
#
_cell.length_a   1.000
_cell.length_b   1.000
_cell.length_c   1.000
_cell.angle_alpha   90.00
_cell.angle_beta   90.00
_cell.angle_gamma   90.00
#
_symmetry.space_group_name_H-M   'P 1'
#
loop_
_entity.id
_entity.type
_entity.pdbx_description
1 polymer ?
#
loop_
_entity_poly.entity_id
_entity_poly.type
_entity_poly.pdbx_seq_one_letter_code
_entity_poly.pdbx_strand_id
1 'polypeptide(L)' 'MAKEAERSTTYEFFLLEFPSSTSIKFLITTSVAVFKNSDQSLVTTKTNFISLE' A
#
# COMPACT_ATOMS: atom_id res chain seq x y z
N MET A 1 19.50 -8.84 24.88
CA MET A 1 18.07 -8.93 24.55
C MET A 1 17.83 -8.11 23.29
N ALA A 2 17.53 -8.75 22.15
CA ALA A 2 17.26 -8.04 20.90
C ALA A 2 15.82 -7.50 20.94
N LYS A 3 15.64 -6.19 20.80
CA LYS A 3 14.32 -5.57 20.69
C LYS A 3 13.75 -5.91 19.32
N GLU A 4 12.61 -6.60 19.31
CA GLU A 4 11.88 -7.02 18.11
C GLU A 4 11.41 -5.77 17.36
N ALA A 5 11.71 -5.69 16.06
CA ALA A 5 11.30 -4.56 15.23
C ALA A 5 9.81 -4.68 14.93
N GLU A 6 9.02 -3.67 15.31
CA GLU A 6 7.60 -3.63 15.04
C GLU A 6 7.37 -3.30 13.56
N ARG A 7 6.62 -4.15 12.86
CA ARG A 7 6.34 -3.99 11.42
C ARG A 7 4.86 -3.64 11.26
N SER A 8 4.59 -2.43 10.77
CA SER A 8 3.23 -2.00 10.41
C SER A 8 3.06 -2.02 8.90
N THR A 9 1.91 -2.50 8.43
CA THR A 9 1.56 -2.53 7.01
C THR A 9 0.21 -1.87 6.79
N THR A 10 0.15 -0.92 5.88
CA THR A 10 -1.06 -0.17 5.50
C THR A 10 -1.42 -0.46 4.05
N TYR A 11 -2.71 -0.64 3.79
CA TYR A 11 -3.26 -0.85 2.45
C TYR A 11 -4.26 0.25 2.15
N GLU A 12 -4.14 0.86 0.98
CA GLU A 12 -5.05 1.88 0.47
C GLU A 12 -5.56 1.45 -0.91
N PHE A 13 -6.87 1.59 -1.13
CA PHE A 13 -7.55 1.16 -2.35
C PHE A 13 -8.36 2.32 -2.91
N PHE A 14 -8.19 2.60 -4.21
CA PHE A 14 -8.98 3.60 -4.93
C PHE A 14 -9.70 2.95 -6.11
N LEU A 15 -11.02 3.12 -6.17
CA LEU A 15 -11.85 2.77 -7.32
C LEU A 15 -11.85 3.97 -8.28
N LEU A 16 -11.45 3.74 -9.52
CA LEU A 16 -11.48 4.74 -10.58
C LEU A 16 -12.58 4.35 -11.57
N GLU A 17 -13.73 5.03 -11.47
CA GLU A 17 -14.84 4.88 -12.41
C GLU A 17 -14.63 5.81 -13.61
N PHE A 18 -14.65 5.26 -14.81
CA PHE A 18 -14.47 6.03 -16.04
C PHE A 18 -15.80 6.12 -16.79
N PRO A 19 -16.27 7.34 -17.15
CA PRO A 19 -17.64 7.57 -17.62
C PRO A 19 -17.99 6.93 -18.98
N SER A 20 -17.03 6.30 -19.67
CA SER A 20 -17.25 5.71 -21.00
C SER A 20 -16.73 4.27 -21.12
N SER A 21 -16.35 3.64 -20.01
CA SER A 21 -15.57 2.41 -20.01
C SER A 21 -16.38 1.26 -19.40
N THR A 22 -16.53 0.15 -20.12
CA THR A 22 -16.93 -1.15 -19.53
C THR A 22 -15.85 -1.70 -18.59
N SER A 23 -14.65 -1.11 -18.60
CA SER A 23 -13.54 -1.48 -17.73
C SER A 23 -13.52 -0.66 -16.44
N ILE A 24 -13.38 -1.36 -15.31
CA ILE A 24 -13.14 -0.79 -13.99
C ILE A 24 -11.64 -0.83 -13.71
N LYS A 25 -11.06 0.28 -13.24
CA LYS A 25 -9.65 0.30 -12.81
C LYS A 25 -9.54 0.52 -11.32
N PHE A 26 -8.63 -0.20 -10.71
CA PHE A 26 -8.27 -0.12 -9.30
C PHE A 26 -6.84 0.36 -9.17
N LEU A 27 -6.62 1.27 -8.24
CA LEU A 27 -5.29 1.63 -7.76
C LEU A 27 -5.11 1.05 -6.36
N ILE A 28 -4.12 0.17 -6.20
CA ILE A 28 -3.81 -0.46 -4.92
C ILE A 28 -2.44 0.02 -4.48
N THR A 29 -2.40 0.69 -3.33
CA THR A 29 -1.16 1.13 -2.70
C THR A 29 -0.95 0.33 -1.41
N THR A 30 0.25 -0.20 -1.24
CA THR A 30 0.67 -0.92 -0.05
C THR A 30 1.92 -0.26 0.51
N SER A 31 1.90 0.10 1.77
CA SER A 31 3.02 0.73 2.47
C SER A 31 3.42 -0.14 3.65
N VAL A 32 4.70 -0.48 3.75
CA VAL A 32 5.28 -1.20 4.89
C VAL A 32 6.23 -0.28 5.62
N ALA A 33 5.95 -0.02 6.88
CA ALA A 33 6.83 0.71 7.78
C ALA A 33 7.47 -0.24 8.79
N VAL A 34 8.80 -0.19 8.90
CA VAL A 34 9.55 -0.91 9.93
C VAL A 34 10.00 0.07 10.99
N PHE A 35 9.62 -0.18 12.24
CA PHE A 35 9.97 0.64 13.39
C PHE A 35 11.02 -0.08 14.23
N LYS A 36 12.05 0.65 14.63
CA LYS A 36 13.05 0.17 15.59
C LYS A 36 13.14 1.19 16.71
N ASN A 37 12.72 0.80 17.92
CA ASN A 37 12.71 1.67 19.10
C ASN A 37 11.93 2.98 18.90
N SER A 38 10.74 2.89 18.29
CA SER A 38 9.87 4.05 18.02
C SER A 38 10.37 5.04 16.97
N ASP A 39 11.57 4.83 16.41
CA ASP A 39 12.03 5.52 15.19
C ASP A 39 11.61 4.71 13.96
N GLN A 40 10.95 5.38 13.01
CA GLN A 40 10.59 4.81 11.72
C GLN A 40 11.87 4.68 10.88
N SER A 41 12.29 3.45 10.59
CA SER A 41 13.60 3.20 9.97
C SER A 41 13.53 3.05 8.46
N LEU A 42 12.45 2.48 7.92
CA LEU A 42 12.29 2.24 6.49
C LEU A 42 10.81 2.19 6.14
N VAL A 43 10.41 2.94 5.12
CA VAL A 43 9.08 2.89 4.52
C VAL A 43 9.23 2.42 3.08
N THR A 44 8.64 1.27 2.76
CA THR A 44 8.55 0.76 1.39
C THR A 44 7.11 0.89 0.92
N THR A 45 6.89 1.69 -0.12
CA THR A 45 5.58 1.85 -0.75
C THR A 45 5.58 1.22 -2.14
N LYS A 46 4.53 0.45 -2.44
CA LYS A 46 4.30 -0.16 -3.74
C LYS A 46 2.89 0.19 -4.20
N THR A 47 2.78 0.68 -5.42
CA THR A 47 1.50 1.01 -6.04
C THR A 47 1.33 0.18 -7.31
N ASN A 48 0.16 -0.44 -7.48
CA ASN A 48 -0.18 -1.24 -8.65
C ASN A 48 -1.51 -0.77 -9.24
N PHE A 49 -1.58 -0.75 -10.57
CA PHE A 49 -2.82 -0.55 -11.31
C PHE A 49 -3.37 -1.89 -11.77
N ILE A 50 -4.66 -2.12 -11.53
CA ILE A 50 -5.38 -3.30 -12.00
C ILE A 50 -6.55 -2.83 -12.85
N SER A 51 -6.67 -3.35 -14.07
CA SER A 51 -7.83 -3.14 -14.91
C SER A 51 -8.60 -4.45 -14.99
N LEU A 52 -9.91 -4.40 -14.76
CA LEU A 52 -10.84 -5.48 -15.10
C LEU A 52 -11.54 -5.07 -16.40
N GLU A 53 -11.53 -5.97 -17.38
CA GLU A 53 -12.18 -5.85 -18.68
C GLU A 53 -13.50 -6.61 -18.71
#